data_AF-A0A4Y2CAR4-F1
#
_entry.id   AF-A0A4Y2CAR4-F1
#
_cell.length_a   1.000
_cell.length_b   1.000
_cell.length_c   1.000
_cell.angle_alpha   90.00
_cell.angle_beta   90.00
_cell.angle_gamma   90.00
#
_symmetry.space_group_name_H-M   'P 1'
#
loop_
_entity.id
_entity.type
_entity.pdbx_description
1 polymer ?
#
loop_
_entity_poly.entity_id
_entity_poly.type
_entity_poly.pdbx_seq_one_letter_code
_entity_poly.pdbx_strand_id
1 'polypeptide(L)'
;MRPVFKDISHPDMLKKCVHGNTQNPNESVNNGICSRVPKSTFVQIEAISLGVYDSVCTFNEGSSAKLQILTNLGIQPAEYTFYALKCLDKEKLLRAKYAFSQQSKERRKAKRHKRKREEAKNKNNAQIAGYGAGMF
;
A
#
# COMPACT_ATOMS: atom_id res chain seq x y z
N MET A 1 3.07 -13.12 -30.86
CA MET A 1 3.03 -12.40 -29.56
C MET A 1 1.58 -12.32 -29.11
N ARG A 2 1.22 -12.76 -27.90
CA ARG A 2 -0.19 -12.72 -27.45
C ARG A 2 -0.64 -11.25 -27.32
N PRO A 3 -1.92 -10.92 -27.54
CA PRO A 3 -2.43 -9.53 -27.52
C PRO A 3 -2.00 -8.76 -26.27
N VAL A 4 -2.14 -9.40 -25.10
CA VAL A 4 -1.71 -8.87 -23.80
C VAL A 4 -0.26 -8.41 -23.79
N PHE A 5 0.66 -9.16 -24.41
CA PHE A 5 2.07 -8.76 -24.46
C PHE A 5 2.27 -7.52 -25.35
N LYS A 6 1.48 -7.37 -26.41
CA LYS A 6 1.54 -6.21 -27.30
C LYS A 6 1.02 -4.96 -26.57
N ASP A 7 -0.04 -5.10 -25.79
CA ASP A 7 -0.67 -4.01 -25.04
C ASP A 7 0.22 -3.52 -23.88
N ILE A 8 0.81 -4.43 -23.10
CA ILE A 8 1.71 -4.05 -22.00
C ILE A 8 3.07 -3.52 -22.49
N SER A 9 3.46 -3.84 -23.72
CA SER A 9 4.70 -3.35 -24.34
C SER A 9 4.49 -2.03 -25.08
N HIS A 10 3.27 -1.47 -25.09
CA HIS A 10 3.00 -0.21 -25.77
C HIS A 10 3.77 0.94 -25.10
N PRO A 11 4.44 1.83 -25.86
CA PRO A 11 5.23 2.92 -25.31
C PRO A 11 4.48 3.80 -24.30
N ASP A 12 3.18 4.04 -24.54
CA ASP A 12 2.34 4.83 -23.63
C ASP A 12 2.08 4.14 -22.27
N MET A 13 1.99 2.80 -22.26
CA MET A 13 1.92 2.02 -21.02
C MET A 13 3.25 2.06 -20.29
N LEU A 14 4.36 1.87 -21.02
CA LEU A 14 5.70 1.88 -20.46
C LEU A 14 6.07 3.25 -19.88
N LYS A 15 5.67 4.36 -20.52
CA LYS A 15 5.92 5.73 -20.05
C LYS A 15 5.30 5.99 -18.67
N LYS A 16 4.16 5.37 -18.35
CA LYS A 16 3.55 5.42 -17.01
C LYS A 16 4.38 4.66 -15.97
N CYS A 17 5.08 3.59 -16.38
CA CYS A 17 5.97 2.82 -15.52
C CYS A 17 7.33 3.50 -15.24
N VAL A 18 7.83 4.36 -16.15
CA VAL A 18 9.14 5.03 -16.02
C VAL A 18 9.18 5.98 -14.81
N HIS A 19 8.08 6.65 -14.51
CA HIS A 19 8.05 7.67 -13.45
C HIS A 19 8.17 7.09 -12.04
N GLY A 20 7.92 5.78 -11.87
CA GLY A 20 7.89 5.16 -10.55
C GLY A 20 6.94 5.86 -9.60
N ASN A 21 5.86 6.45 -10.13
CA ASN A 21 4.88 7.21 -9.36
C ASN A 21 4.28 6.30 -8.30
N THR A 22 4.30 6.81 -7.07
CA THR A 22 3.89 6.07 -5.89
C THR A 22 2.37 5.99 -5.79
N GLN A 23 1.90 4.75 -5.66
CA GLN A 23 0.60 4.31 -5.16
C GLN A 23 -0.60 4.61 -6.06
N ASN A 24 -0.99 3.60 -6.82
CA ASN A 24 -2.35 3.51 -7.35
C ASN A 24 -3.34 3.55 -6.17
N PRO A 25 -4.39 4.39 -6.19
CA PRO A 25 -5.46 4.34 -5.18
C PRO A 25 -5.96 2.93 -4.88
N ASN A 26 -6.02 2.06 -5.89
CA ASN A 26 -6.40 0.66 -5.73
C ASN A 26 -5.41 -0.13 -4.86
N GLU A 27 -4.10 0.14 -4.97
CA GLU A 27 -3.10 -0.48 -4.10
C GLU A 27 -3.25 0.00 -2.65
N SER A 28 -3.60 1.29 -2.46
CA SER A 28 -3.82 1.86 -1.13
C SER A 28 -5.05 1.24 -0.45
N VAL A 29 -6.16 1.10 -1.17
CA VAL A 29 -7.38 0.43 -0.68
C VAL A 29 -7.09 -1.03 -0.36
N ASN A 30 -6.45 -1.76 -1.28
CA ASN A 30 -6.10 -3.16 -1.06
C ASN A 30 -5.17 -3.35 0.15
N ASN A 31 -4.21 -2.43 0.36
CA ASN A 31 -3.38 -2.44 1.56
C ASN A 31 -4.21 -2.23 2.84
N GLY A 32 -5.18 -1.31 2.81
CA GLY A 32 -6.09 -1.08 3.94
C GLY A 32 -7.01 -2.27 4.25
N ILE A 33 -7.42 -3.03 3.22
CA ILE A 33 -8.18 -4.27 3.40
C ILE A 33 -7.28 -5.33 4.04
N CYS A 34 -6.09 -5.54 3.47
CA CYS A 34 -5.13 -6.54 3.97
C CYS A 34 -4.63 -6.24 5.39
N SER A 35 -4.62 -4.97 5.82
CA SER A 35 -4.25 -4.62 7.20
C SER A 35 -5.33 -4.97 8.23
N ARG A 36 -6.60 -5.03 7.81
CA ARG A 36 -7.74 -5.39 8.66
C ARG A 36 -8.02 -6.88 8.64
N VAL A 37 -7.95 -7.47 7.45
CA VAL A 37 -8.16 -8.89 7.20
C VAL A 37 -6.93 -9.44 6.50
N PRO A 38 -5.89 -9.83 7.26
CA PRO A 38 -4.68 -10.39 6.68
C PRO A 38 -4.98 -11.66 5.91
N LYS A 39 -4.40 -11.80 4.71
CA LYS A 39 -4.53 -13.00 3.87
C LYS A 39 -3.97 -14.26 4.53
N SER A 40 -3.08 -14.09 5.50
CA SER A 40 -2.47 -15.17 6.28
C SER A 40 -3.42 -15.76 7.32
N THR A 41 -4.53 -15.09 7.62
CA THR A 41 -5.45 -15.49 8.68
C THR A 41 -6.75 -15.96 8.06
N PHE A 42 -7.12 -17.21 8.32
CA PHE A 42 -8.42 -17.73 7.93
C PHE A 42 -9.51 -17.15 8.83
N VAL A 43 -10.56 -16.62 8.22
CA VAL A 43 -11.74 -16.06 8.88
C VAL A 43 -13.00 -16.40 8.09
N GLN A 44 -14.16 -16.36 8.74
CA GLN A 44 -15.46 -16.56 8.08
C GLN A 44 -15.80 -15.39 7.15
N ILE A 45 -16.71 -15.62 6.19
CA ILE A 45 -17.06 -14.65 5.13
C ILE A 45 -17.65 -13.35 5.71
N GLU A 46 -18.34 -13.44 6.83
CA GLU A 46 -18.94 -12.31 7.55
C GLU A 46 -17.84 -11.37 8.07
N ALA A 47 -16.77 -11.92 8.64
CA ALA A 47 -15.63 -11.16 9.13
C ALA A 47 -14.83 -10.52 7.98
N ILE A 48 -14.67 -11.22 6.86
CA ILE A 48 -14.07 -10.65 5.64
C ILE A 48 -14.89 -9.46 5.17
N SER A 49 -16.21 -9.64 5.06
CA SER A 49 -17.13 -8.60 4.58
C SER A 49 -17.08 -7.36 5.47
N LEU A 50 -17.15 -7.53 6.79
CA LEU A 50 -17.04 -6.43 7.75
C LEU A 50 -15.70 -5.69 7.63
N GLY A 51 -14.59 -6.43 7.52
CA GLY A 51 -13.27 -5.82 7.37
C GLY A 51 -13.09 -5.06 6.06
N VAL A 52 -13.71 -5.53 4.97
CA VAL A 52 -13.75 -4.80 3.69
C VAL A 52 -14.58 -3.53 3.81
N TYR A 53 -15.78 -3.60 4.40
CA TYR A 53 -16.64 -2.42 4.61
C TYR A 53 -15.96 -1.37 5.48
N ASP A 54 -15.37 -1.76 6.61
CA ASP A 54 -14.60 -0.85 7.49
C ASP A 54 -13.44 -0.20 6.73
N SER A 55 -12.79 -0.98 5.84
CA SER A 55 -11.69 -0.48 5.02
C SER A 55 -12.09 0.59 4.04
N VAL A 56 -13.14 0.32 3.27
CA VAL A 56 -13.65 1.24 2.25
C VAL A 56 -14.18 2.51 2.92
N CYS A 57 -14.95 2.36 4.00
CA CYS A 57 -15.47 3.49 4.77
C CYS A 57 -14.34 4.38 5.30
N THR A 58 -13.34 3.79 5.97
CA THR A 58 -12.19 4.55 6.50
C THR A 58 -11.29 5.14 5.41
N PHE A 59 -11.24 4.52 4.23
CA PHE A 59 -10.49 5.05 3.10
C PHE A 59 -11.14 6.32 2.56
N ASN A 60 -12.46 6.29 2.34
CA ASN A 60 -13.22 7.39 1.74
C ASN A 60 -13.49 8.53 2.72
N GLU A 61 -13.96 8.23 3.92
CA GLU A 61 -14.48 9.23 4.87
C GLU A 61 -13.61 9.38 6.12
N GLY A 62 -12.63 8.49 6.30
CA GLY A 62 -11.79 8.45 7.50
C GLY A 62 -12.40 7.63 8.64
N SER A 63 -11.65 7.54 9.72
CA SER A 63 -12.00 6.77 10.92
C SER A 63 -13.21 7.37 11.63
N SER A 64 -13.43 8.68 11.52
CA SER A 64 -14.59 9.34 12.11
C SER A 64 -15.92 8.94 11.49
N ALA A 65 -15.94 8.31 10.31
CA ALA A 65 -17.15 7.70 9.75
C ALA A 65 -17.73 6.60 10.65
N LYS A 66 -16.90 5.95 11.46
CA LYS A 66 -17.34 4.96 12.45
C LYS A 66 -18.30 5.54 13.49
N LEU A 67 -18.27 6.86 13.73
CA LEU A 67 -19.24 7.52 14.60
C LEU A 67 -20.66 7.37 14.07
N GLN A 68 -20.85 7.57 12.77
CA GLN A 68 -22.16 7.40 12.13
C GLN A 68 -22.60 5.94 12.15
N ILE A 69 -21.67 5.00 11.92
CA ILE A 69 -21.94 3.56 12.01
C ILE A 69 -22.43 3.20 13.42
N LEU A 70 -21.73 3.66 14.46
CA LEU A 70 -22.13 3.42 15.85
C LEU A 70 -23.52 3.98 16.15
N THR A 71 -23.78 5.23 15.77
CA THR A 71 -25.10 5.86 15.94
C THR A 71 -26.21 5.07 15.24
N ASN A 72 -25.97 4.60 14.02
CA ASN A 72 -26.93 3.80 13.26
C ASN A 72 -27.19 2.43 13.88
N LEU A 73 -26.23 1.89 14.64
CA LEU A 73 -26.37 0.67 15.43
C LEU A 73 -27.04 0.93 16.80
N GLY A 74 -27.49 2.16 17.08
CA GLY A 74 -28.08 2.53 18.36
C GLY A 74 -27.06 2.77 19.47
N ILE A 75 -25.76 2.80 19.15
CA ILE A 75 -24.68 3.04 20.10
C ILE A 75 -24.31 4.51 20.04
N GLN A 76 -24.59 5.26 21.10
CA GLN A 76 -24.19 6.67 21.19
C GLN A 76 -22.68 6.78 21.46
N PRO A 77 -21.89 7.37 20.54
CA PRO A 77 -20.46 7.52 20.76
C PRO A 77 -20.19 8.54 21.87
N ALA A 78 -19.45 8.13 22.91
CA ALA A 78 -19.00 9.04 23.95
C ALA A 78 -17.91 10.01 23.46
N GLU A 79 -17.69 11.09 24.21
CA GLU A 79 -16.73 12.16 23.86
C GLU A 79 -15.31 11.63 23.59
N TYR A 80 -14.83 10.70 24.40
CA TYR A 80 -13.52 10.07 24.18
C TYR A 80 -13.43 9.30 22.85
N THR A 81 -14.51 8.65 22.43
CA THR A 81 -14.56 7.92 21.16
C THR A 81 -14.53 8.92 20.00
N PHE A 82 -15.31 10.00 20.09
CA PHE A 82 -15.28 11.09 19.13
C PHE A 82 -13.87 11.67 18.97
N TYR A 83 -13.23 12.03 20.08
CA TYR A 83 -11.91 12.62 20.09
C TYR A 83 -10.86 11.66 19.52
N ALA A 84 -10.87 10.39 19.95
CA ALA A 84 -9.92 9.39 19.48
C ALA A 84 -10.00 9.19 17.96
N LEU A 85 -11.21 9.04 17.40
CA LEU A 85 -11.38 8.83 15.96
C LEU A 85 -10.96 10.07 15.16
N LYS A 86 -11.24 11.28 15.64
CA LYS A 86 -10.76 12.52 15.01
C LYS A 86 -9.24 12.68 15.09
N CYS A 87 -8.61 12.25 16.18
CA CYS A 87 -7.16 12.23 16.31
C CYS A 87 -6.49 11.29 15.32
N LEU A 88 -7.04 10.09 15.11
CA LEU A 88 -6.55 9.15 14.09
C LEU A 88 -6.62 9.75 12.69
N ASP A 89 -7.70 10.47 12.36
CA ASP A 89 -7.85 11.12 11.06
C ASP A 89 -6.83 12.26 10.86
N LYS A 90 -6.62 13.08 11.91
CA LYS A 90 -5.58 14.11 11.90
C LYS A 90 -4.20 13.51 11.71
N GLU A 91 -3.88 12.44 12.43
CA GLU A 91 -2.59 11.75 12.32
C GLU A 91 -2.37 11.17 10.92
N LYS A 92 -3.39 10.52 10.34
CA LYS A 92 -3.35 10.02 8.96
C LYS A 92 -3.05 11.15 7.97
N LEU A 93 -3.69 12.31 8.13
CA LEU A 93 -3.45 13.49 7.29
C LEU A 93 -2.02 14.02 7.44
N LEU A 94 -1.50 14.11 8.67
CA LEU A 94 -0.12 14.53 8.94
C LEU A 94 0.90 13.59 8.30
N ARG A 95 0.70 12.27 8.45
CA ARG A 95 1.54 11.25 7.80
C ARG A 95 1.49 11.36 6.28
N ALA A 96 0.32 11.61 5.71
CA ALA A 96 0.15 11.80 4.27
C ALA A 96 0.89 13.05 3.76
N LYS A 97 0.74 14.19 4.46
CA LYS A 97 1.49 15.43 4.16
C LYS A 97 3.00 15.21 4.22
N TYR A 98 3.48 14.53 5.26
CA TYR A 98 4.88 14.17 5.40
C TYR A 98 5.35 13.26 4.25
N ALA A 99 4.58 12.22 3.90
CA ALA A 99 4.92 11.32 2.80
C ALA A 99 4.96 12.02 1.44
N PHE A 100 4.13 13.06 1.25
CA PHE A 100 4.10 13.89 0.06
C PHE A 100 5.18 14.98 0.02
N SER A 101 5.81 15.29 1.16
CA SER A 101 6.91 16.26 1.23
C SER A 101 8.06 15.86 0.32
N GLN A 102 8.74 16.86 -0.22
CA GLN A 102 9.87 16.65 -1.14
C GLN A 102 11.01 15.89 -0.46
N GLN A 103 11.33 16.25 0.78
CA GLN A 103 12.36 15.57 1.58
C GLN A 103 12.05 14.07 1.77
N SER A 104 10.80 13.71 2.05
CA SER A 104 10.40 12.30 2.18
C SER A 104 10.49 11.56 0.84
N LYS A 105 10.06 12.20 -0.26
CA LYS A 105 10.17 11.64 -1.62
C LYS A 105 11.62 11.37 -2.01
N GLU A 106 12.52 12.31 -1.76
CA GLU A 106 13.95 12.18 -2.05
C GLU A 106 14.60 11.09 -1.21
N ARG A 107 14.33 11.05 0.09
CA ARG A 107 14.78 9.98 0.98
C ARG A 107 14.34 8.61 0.48
N ARG A 108 13.07 8.48 0.06
CA ARG A 108 12.53 7.23 -0.51
C ARG A 108 13.23 6.84 -1.81
N LYS A 109 13.45 7.80 -2.73
CA LYS A 109 14.20 7.56 -3.97
C LYS A 109 15.62 7.09 -3.68
N ALA A 110 16.35 7.78 -2.82
CA ALA A 110 17.72 7.42 -2.44
C ALA A 110 17.81 5.99 -1.87
N LYS A 111 16.92 5.63 -0.93
CA LYS A 111 16.84 4.28 -0.37
C LYS A 111 16.55 3.23 -1.44
N ARG A 112 15.64 3.51 -2.39
CA ARG A 112 15.32 2.61 -3.51
C ARG A 112 16.51 2.42 -4.45
N HIS A 113 17.23 3.48 -4.78
CA HIS A 113 18.44 3.39 -5.61
C HIS A 113 19.55 2.60 -4.92
N LYS A 114 19.76 2.80 -3.62
CA LYS A 114 20.72 2.00 -2.83
C LYS A 114 20.36 0.51 -2.90
N ARG A 115 19.09 0.16 -2.63
CA ARG A 115 18.63 -1.24 -2.68
C ARG A 115 18.80 -1.86 -4.07
N LYS A 116 18.44 -1.15 -5.14
CA LYS A 116 18.65 -1.63 -6.51
C LYS A 116 20.13 -1.89 -6.83
N ARG A 117 21.04 -1.04 -6.35
CA ARG A 117 22.49 -1.23 -6.52
C ARG A 117 22.98 -2.47 -5.78
N GLU A 118 22.50 -2.70 -4.56
CA GLU A 118 22.82 -3.89 -3.75
C GLU A 118 22.28 -5.18 -4.41
N GLU A 119 21.02 -5.17 -4.86
CA GLU A 119 20.40 -6.29 -5.58
C GLU A 119 21.17 -6.62 -6.88
N ALA A 120 21.62 -5.60 -7.63
CA ALA A 120 22.41 -5.80 -8.84
C ALA A 120 23.79 -6.41 -8.55
N LYS A 121 24.47 -5.96 -7.48
CA LYS A 121 25.74 -6.55 -7.03
C LYS A 121 25.54 -8.02 -6.63
N ASN A 122 24.50 -8.33 -5.87
CA ASN A 122 24.22 -9.69 -5.44
C ASN A 122 23.91 -10.61 -6.63
N LYS A 123 23.17 -10.13 -7.64
CA LYS A 123 22.91 -10.88 -8.87
C LYS A 123 24.17 -11.14 -9.69
N ASN A 124 25.03 -10.14 -9.84
CA ASN A 124 26.32 -10.32 -10.52
C ASN A 124 27.19 -11.34 -9.78
N ASN A 125 27.25 -11.27 -8.44
CA ASN A 125 28.02 -12.23 -7.64
C ASN A 125 27.45 -13.66 -7.76
N ALA A 126 26.11 -13.82 -7.76
CA ALA A 126 25.46 -15.11 -7.95
C ALA A 126 25.67 -15.68 -9.37
N GLN A 127 25.67 -14.83 -10.40
CA GLN A 127 26.02 -15.25 -11.77
C GLN A 127 27.48 -15.68 -11.87
N ILE A 128 28.43 -14.90 -11.33
CA ILE A 128 29.86 -15.26 -11.32
C ILE A 128 30.09 -16.60 -10.59
N ALA A 129 29.41 -16.82 -9.46
CA ALA A 129 29.47 -18.09 -8.74
C ALA A 129 28.91 -19.29 -9.54
N GLY A 130 27.91 -19.06 -10.40
CA GLY A 130 27.35 -20.10 -11.29
C GLY A 130 28.21 -20.44 -12.52
N TYR A 131 29.20 -19.61 -12.86
CA TYR A 131 30.17 -19.82 -13.94
C TYR A 131 31.60 -20.06 -13.40
N GLY A 132 31.72 -20.58 -12.17
CA GLY A 132 33.01 -20.95 -11.60
C GLY A 132 33.68 -22.08 -12.39
N ALA A 133 34.99 -21.95 -12.65
CA ALA A 133 35.77 -23.01 -13.28
C ALA A 133 35.63 -24.33 -12.49
N GLY A 134 35.15 -25.39 -13.16
CA GLY A 134 34.88 -26.71 -12.57
C GLY A 134 33.41 -27.06 -12.34
N MET A 135 32.46 -26.21 -12.76
CA MET A 135 31.03 -26.49 -12.67
C MET A 135 30.41 -26.97 -13.99
N PHE A 136 31.00 -27.97 -14.65
CA PHE A 136 30.40 -28.90 -15.63
C PHE A 136 31.30 -30.12 -15.78
#